data_AF-A0A524G1D1-F1
#
_entry.id   AF-A0A524G1D1-F1
#
_cell.length_a   1.000
_cell.length_b   1.000
_cell.length_c   1.000
_cell.angle_alpha   90.00
_cell.angle_beta   90.00
_cell.angle_gamma   90.00
#
_symmetry.space_group_name_H-M   'P 1'
#
loop_
_entity.id
_entity.type
_entity.pdbx_description
1 polymer ?
#
loop_
_entity_poly.entity_id
_entity_poly.type
_entity_poly.pdbx_seq_one_letter_code
_entity_poly.pdbx_strand_id
1 'polypeptide(L)' 'MTGSIIRTAFDNIASHISNIDDIRALVEELEAADISFEGLIETLQKKIDDAEVTLRTDIRILINECRHLESRMKS' A
#
# COMPACT_ATOMS: atom_id res chain seq x y z
N MET A 1 8.08 -9.90 6.91
CA MET A 1 7.10 -10.61 6.04
C MET A 1 6.14 -9.65 5.36
N THR A 2 5.87 -8.48 5.96
CA THR A 2 5.06 -7.37 5.43
C THR A 2 5.57 -6.77 4.13
N GLY A 3 6.89 -6.68 3.92
CA GLY A 3 7.47 -6.20 2.65
C GLY A 3 6.96 -6.96 1.42
N SER A 4 6.85 -8.30 1.52
CA SER A 4 6.30 -9.12 0.44
C SER A 4 4.83 -8.81 0.12
N ILE A 5 4.03 -8.39 1.12
CA ILE A 5 2.60 -8.12 0.93
C ILE A 5 2.40 -6.80 0.19
N ILE A 6 3.05 -5.72 0.64
CA ILE A 6 2.87 -4.41 0.01
C ILE A 6 3.43 -4.38 -1.41
N ARG A 7 4.53 -5.09 -1.69
CA ARG A 7 5.07 -5.22 -3.05
C ARG A 7 4.12 -5.94 -3.98
N THR A 8 3.59 -7.08 -3.54
CA THR A 8 2.62 -7.86 -4.31
C THR A 8 1.35 -7.04 -4.54
N ALA A 9 0.89 -6.30 -3.53
CA ALA A 9 -0.27 -5.43 -3.66
C ALA A 9 -0.06 -4.34 -4.70
N PHE A 10 1.12 -3.69 -4.70
CA PHE A 10 1.49 -2.71 -5.71
C PHE A 10 1.48 -3.30 -7.12
N ASP A 11 2.13 -4.45 -7.32
CA ASP A 11 2.19 -5.11 -8.62
C ASP A 11 0.79 -5.47 -9.15
N ASN A 12 -0.14 -5.87 -8.27
CA ASN A 12 -1.53 -6.18 -8.63
C ASN A 12 -2.34 -4.95 -9.05
N ILE A 13 -2.02 -3.76 -8.52
CA ILE A 13 -2.80 -2.53 -8.76
C ILE A 13 -2.12 -1.57 -9.73
N ALA A 14 -0.88 -1.82 -10.15
CA ALA A 14 -0.07 -0.88 -10.91
C ALA A 14 -0.75 -0.41 -12.21
N SER A 15 -1.55 -1.27 -12.86
CA SER A 15 -2.34 -0.91 -14.06
C SER A 15 -3.63 -0.14 -13.77
N HIS A 16 -3.98 0.06 -12.50
CA HIS A 16 -5.24 0.65 -12.06
C HIS A 16 -5.07 2.00 -11.35
N ILE A 17 -3.83 2.40 -11.06
CA ILE A 17 -3.49 3.64 -10.36
C ILE A 17 -2.89 4.66 -11.33
N SER A 18 -3.01 5.94 -10.99
CA SER A 18 -2.52 7.04 -11.85
C SER A 18 -1.17 7.58 -11.40
N ASN A 19 -0.87 7.55 -10.10
CA ASN A 19 0.35 8.11 -9.50
C ASN A 19 1.38 7.00 -9.22
N ILE A 20 1.76 6.26 -10.26
CA ILE A 20 2.59 5.05 -10.13
C ILE A 20 3.92 5.33 -9.42
N ASP A 21 4.59 6.43 -9.76
CA ASP A 21 5.92 6.72 -9.21
C ASP A 21 5.85 7.13 -7.73
N ASP A 22 4.84 7.91 -7.33
CA ASP A 22 4.62 8.27 -5.93
C ASP A 22 4.28 7.04 -5.08
N ILE A 23 3.42 6.17 -5.59
CA ILE A 23 3.05 4.93 -4.90
C ILE A 23 4.26 3.98 -4.84
N ARG A 24 5.07 3.89 -5.90
CA ARG A 24 6.30 3.07 -5.89
C ARG A 24 7.27 3.55 -4.81
N ALA A 25 7.51 4.86 -4.72
CA ALA A 25 8.39 5.42 -3.70
C ALA A 25 7.87 5.12 -2.28
N LEU A 26 6.56 5.23 -2.08
CA LEU A 26 5.92 4.90 -0.80
C LEU A 26 6.03 3.40 -0.45
N VAL A 27 5.88 2.52 -1.44
CA VAL A 27 6.06 1.07 -1.27
C VAL A 27 7.49 0.77 -0.86
N GLU A 28 8.49 1.34 -1.53
CA GLU A 28 9.90 1.14 -1.21
C GLU A 28 10.26 1.64 0.20
N GLU A 29 9.74 2.80 0.61
CA GLU A 29 9.87 3.33 1.98
C GLU A 29 9.32 2.35 3.02
N LEU A 30 8.11 1.83 2.78
CA LEU A 30 7.41 0.94 3.70
C LEU A 30 7.94 -0.49 3.70
N GLU A 31 8.51 -0.97 2.59
CA GLU A 31 9.22 -2.25 2.54
C GLU A 31 10.49 -2.23 3.39
N ALA A 32 11.20 -1.09 3.39
CA ALA A 32 12.39 -0.89 4.20
C ALA A 32 12.07 -0.67 5.69
N ALA A 33 10.86 -0.21 6.00
CA ALA A 33 10.39 -0.06 7.36
C ALA A 33 10.05 -1.45 7.95
N ASP A 34 10.80 -1.90 8.96
CA ASP A 34 10.49 -3.14 9.69
C ASP A 34 9.26 -2.93 10.60
N ILE A 35 8.09 -2.79 9.97
CA ILE A 35 6.81 -2.50 10.62
C ILE A 35 5.84 -3.69 10.47
N SER A 36 4.94 -3.79 11.45
CA SER A 36 3.83 -4.73 11.42
C SER A 36 2.84 -4.38 10.31
N PHE A 37 1.99 -5.33 9.94
CA PHE A 37 0.95 -5.09 8.93
C PHE A 37 -0.02 -3.99 9.38
N GLU A 38 -0.40 -3.97 10.66
CA GLU A 38 -1.23 -2.90 11.22
C GLU A 38 -0.54 -1.53 11.11
N GLY A 39 0.76 -1.46 11.43
CA GLY A 39 1.55 -0.23 11.29
C GLY A 39 1.67 0.23 9.83
N LEU A 40 1.77 -0.70 8.89
CA LEU A 40 1.76 -0.42 7.45
C LEU A 40 0.43 0.24 7.03
N ILE A 41 -0.70 -0.34 7.45
CA ILE A 41 -2.03 0.18 7.14
C ILE A 41 -2.25 1.56 7.78
N GLU A 42 -1.85 1.76 9.03
CA GLU A 42 -1.92 3.08 9.68
C GLU A 42 -1.06 4.12 8.97
N THR A 43 0.13 3.75 8.51
CA THR A 43 1.02 4.68 7.78
C THR A 43 0.42 5.08 6.44
N LEU A 44 -0.14 4.13 5.70
CA LEU A 44 -0.86 4.41 4.45
C LEU A 44 -2.10 5.29 4.70
N GLN A 45 -2.83 5.07 5.80
CA GLN A 45 -3.98 5.91 6.16
C GLN A 45 -3.56 7.35 6.45
N LYS A 46 -2.47 7.57 7.20
CA LYS A 46 -1.95 8.92 7.44
C LYS A 46 -1.55 9.63 6.13
N LYS A 47 -0.96 8.89 5.19
CA LYS A 47 -0.62 9.45 3.86
C LYS A 47 -1.85 9.89 3.06
N ILE A 48 -3.03 9.30 3.28
CA ILE A 48 -4.27 9.77 2.64
C ILE A 48 -4.60 11.20 3.11
N ASP A 49 -4.46 11.49 4.39
CA ASP A 49 -4.84 12.80 4.94
C ASP A 49 -4.01 13.94 4.32
N ASP A 50 -2.73 13.66 4.06
CA ASP A 50 -1.77 14.62 3.48
C ASP A 50 -1.77 14.67 1.94
N ALA A 51 -2.36 13.68 1.26
CA ALA A 51 -2.30 13.54 -0.19
C ALA A 51 -3.37 14.35 -0.95
N GLU A 52 -3.13 14.64 -2.22
CA GLU A 52 -4.15 15.16 -3.15
C GLU A 52 -5.15 14.08 -3.57
N VAL A 53 -6.32 14.49 -4.10
CA VAL A 53 -7.49 13.60 -4.35
C VAL A 53 -7.17 12.33 -5.16
N THR A 54 -6.37 12.44 -6.22
CA THR A 54 -6.02 11.29 -7.07
C THR A 54 -5.10 10.32 -6.33
N LEU A 55 -4.09 10.85 -5.64
CA LEU A 55 -3.17 10.04 -4.84
C LEU A 55 -3.88 9.37 -3.66
N ARG A 56 -4.85 10.04 -3.03
CA ARG A 56 -5.73 9.44 -2.00
C ARG A 56 -6.45 8.20 -2.53
N THR A 57 -6.94 8.25 -3.76
CA THR A 57 -7.66 7.13 -4.38
C THR A 57 -6.72 5.96 -4.61
N ASP A 58 -5.52 6.23 -5.15
CA ASP A 58 -4.51 5.21 -5.39
C ASP A 58 -4.03 4.54 -4.08
N ILE A 59 -3.81 5.33 -3.02
CA ILE A 59 -3.46 4.79 -1.69
C ILE A 59 -4.60 3.92 -1.12
N ARG A 60 -5.88 4.31 -1.31
CA ARG A 60 -7.02 3.49 -0.87
C ARG A 60 -7.09 2.15 -1.60
N ILE A 61 -6.79 2.14 -2.90
CA ILE A 61 -6.72 0.91 -3.69
C ILE A 61 -5.61 0.00 -3.14
N LEU A 62 -4.42 0.57 -2.84
CA LEU A 62 -3.31 -0.17 -2.24
C LEU A 62 -3.66 -0.77 -0.87
N ILE A 63 -4.29 0.01 0.03
CA ILE A 63 -4.75 -0.49 1.34
C ILE A 63 -5.70 -1.68 1.18
N ASN A 64 -6.65 -1.59 0.25
CA ASN A 64 -7.63 -2.64 0.03
C ASN A 64 -6.97 -3.93 -0.46
N GLU A 65 -6.02 -3.83 -1.39
CA GLU A 65 -5.30 -4.98 -1.92
C GLU A 65 -4.40 -5.61 -0.83
N CYS A 66 -3.71 -4.82 -0.03
CA CYS A 66 -2.94 -5.30 1.13
C CYS A 66 -3.81 -6.14 2.08
N ARG A 67 -5.02 -5.67 2.41
CA ARG A 67 -5.97 -6.39 3.27
C ARG A 67 -6.49 -7.66 2.60
N HIS A 68 -6.73 -7.61 1.29
CA HIS A 68 -7.16 -8.78 0.53
C HIS A 68 -6.11 -9.90 0.58
N LEU A 69 -4.84 -9.56 0.33
CA LEU A 69 -3.72 -10.50 0.41
C LEU A 69 -3.52 -11.05 1.82
N GLU A 70 -3.56 -10.19 2.85
CA GLU A 70 -3.43 -10.64 4.24
C GLU A 70 -4.54 -11.64 4.62
N SER A 71 -5.79 -11.36 4.22
CA SER A 71 -6.92 -12.27 4.45
C SER A 71 -6.74 -13.62 3.73
N ARG A 72 -6.18 -13.62 2.52
CA ARG A 72 -5.91 -14.85 1.75
C ARG A 72 -4.79 -15.69 2.37
N MET A 73 -3.80 -15.07 2.99
CA MET A 73 -2.70 -15.78 3.66
C MET A 73 -3.11 -16.38 5.01
N LYS A 74 -4.13 -15.81 5.66
CA LYS A 74 -4.70 -16.31 6.91
C LYS A 74 -5.72 -17.44 6.72
N SER A 75 -6.19 -17.67 5.49
CA SER A 75 -7.15 -18.72 5.12
C SER A 75 -6.43 -20.01 4.73
#